data_AF-A0A9E3XMT8-F1
#
_entry.id   AF-A0A9E3XMT8-F1
#
_cell.length_a   1.000
_cell.length_b   1.000
_cell.length_c   1.000
_cell.angle_alpha   90.00
_cell.angle_beta   90.00
_cell.angle_gamma   90.00
#
_symmetry.space_group_name_H-M   'P 1'
#
loop_
_entity.id
_entity.type
_entity.pdbx_description
1 polymer ?
#
loop_
_entity_poly.entity_id
_entity_poly.type
_entity_poly.pdbx_seq_one_letter_code
_entity_poly.pdbx_strand_id
1 'polypeptide(L)'
;MEALPDLGSLDDEALKELIDRYVQEENEVSYRRRILHGYIDILKSELLARKKEKYTGEGGALDNIDIEHLSRILAGKGLPEDGAES
;
A
#
# COMPACT_ATOMS: atom_id res chain seq x y z
N MET A 1 11.35 -6.69 -18.02
CA MET A 1 10.19 -7.59 -18.16
C MET A 1 10.63 -8.65 -19.14
N GLU A 2 10.74 -9.91 -18.72
CA GLU A 2 10.99 -10.99 -19.68
C GLU A 2 9.82 -11.06 -20.66
N ALA A 3 10.12 -11.22 -21.95
CA ALA A 3 9.09 -11.40 -22.94
C ALA A 3 8.45 -12.78 -22.74
N LEU A 4 7.12 -12.85 -22.89
CA LEU A 4 6.45 -14.14 -22.92
C LEU A 4 7.02 -14.99 -24.06
N PRO A 5 7.16 -16.32 -23.86
CA PRO A 5 7.54 -17.22 -24.94
C PRO A 5 6.46 -17.24 -26.03
N ASP A 6 6.79 -17.79 -27.20
CA ASP A 6 5.80 -17.97 -28.27
C ASP A 6 4.72 -18.97 -27.85
N LEU A 7 3.60 -18.44 -27.35
CA LEU A 7 2.49 -19.22 -26.82
C LEU A 7 1.87 -20.16 -27.86
N GLY A 8 1.95 -19.82 -29.15
CA GLY A 8 1.41 -20.66 -30.23
C GLY A 8 2.22 -21.93 -30.47
N SER A 9 3.43 -22.03 -29.90
CA SER A 9 4.32 -23.18 -29.99
C SER A 9 4.27 -24.11 -28.78
N LEU A 10 3.56 -23.72 -27.71
CA LEU A 10 3.43 -24.51 -26.49
C LEU A 10 2.30 -25.53 -26.63
N ASP A 11 2.51 -26.72 -26.07
CA ASP A 11 1.42 -27.65 -25.82
C ASP A 11 0.69 -27.30 -24.51
N ASP A 12 -0.45 -27.94 -24.27
CA ASP A 12 -1.32 -27.65 -23.13
C ASP A 12 -0.61 -27.87 -21.78
N GLU A 13 0.30 -28.84 -21.70
CA GLU A 13 1.04 -29.13 -20.46
C GLU A 13 2.07 -28.04 -20.19
N ALA A 14 2.88 -27.66 -21.19
CA ALA A 14 3.85 -26.58 -21.06
C ALA A 14 3.19 -25.23 -20.74
N LEU A 15 2.00 -24.97 -21.31
CA LEU A 15 1.22 -23.78 -20.99
C LEU A 15 0.76 -23.80 -19.52
N LYS A 16 0.29 -24.94 -19.02
CA LYS A 16 -0.13 -25.10 -17.63
C LYS A 16 1.04 -24.91 -16.65
N GLU A 17 2.19 -25.50 -16.94
CA GLU A 17 3.41 -25.29 -16.14
C GLU A 17 3.83 -23.81 -16.10
N LEU A 18 3.70 -23.11 -17.24
CA LEU A 18 4.03 -21.69 -17.32
C LEU A 18 3.07 -20.84 -16.48
N ILE A 19 1.77 -21.15 -16.51
CA ILE A 19 0.77 -20.50 -15.66
C ILE A 19 1.09 -20.75 -14.19
N ASP A 20 1.33 -22.00 -13.80
CA ASP A 20 1.61 -22.37 -12.41
C ASP A 20 2.86 -21.63 -11.89
N ARG A 21 3.91 -21.52 -12.71
CA ARG A 21 5.11 -20.74 -12.38
C ARG A 21 4.77 -19.27 -12.09
N TYR A 22 4.08 -18.59 -13.01
CA TYR A 22 3.77 -17.18 -12.83
C TYR A 22 2.78 -16.93 -11.68
N VAL A 23 1.88 -17.87 -11.40
CA VAL A 23 1.02 -17.82 -10.20
C VAL A 23 1.86 -17.92 -8.93
N GLN A 24 2.87 -18.79 -8.87
CA GLN A 24 3.76 -18.87 -7.71
C GLN A 24 4.57 -17.57 -7.55
N GLU A 25 5.15 -17.05 -8.63
CA GLU A 25 5.89 -15.78 -8.61
C GLU A 25 5.01 -14.60 -8.15
N GLU A 26 3.77 -14.51 -8.65
CA GLU A 26 2.81 -13.50 -8.22
C GLU A 26 2.52 -13.63 -6.71
N ASN A 27 2.28 -14.85 -6.23
CA ASN A 27 2.01 -15.09 -4.81
C ASN A 27 3.18 -14.64 -3.92
N GLU A 28 4.42 -14.89 -4.33
CA GLU A 28 5.61 -14.42 -3.62
C GLU A 28 5.71 -12.90 -3.59
N VAL A 29 5.49 -12.24 -4.72
CA VAL A 29 5.47 -10.77 -4.81
C VAL A 29 4.37 -10.20 -3.92
N SER A 30 3.18 -10.77 -3.97
CA SER A 30 2.04 -10.38 -3.14
C SER A 30 2.31 -10.59 -1.64
N TYR A 31 3.00 -11.66 -1.26
CA TYR A 31 3.42 -11.90 0.12
C TYR A 31 4.42 -10.83 0.60
N ARG A 32 5.47 -10.55 -0.19
CA ARG A 32 6.45 -9.50 0.12
C ARG A 32 5.78 -8.13 0.22
N ARG A 33 4.86 -7.82 -0.69
CA ARG A 33 4.06 -6.59 -0.66
C ARG A 33 3.31 -6.44 0.66
N ARG A 34 2.62 -7.48 1.14
CA ARG A 34 1.89 -7.46 2.42
C ARG A 34 2.80 -7.20 3.62
N ILE A 35 3.96 -7.86 3.66
CA ILE A 35 4.94 -7.63 4.73
C ILE A 35 5.42 -6.17 4.74
N LEU A 36 5.82 -5.64 3.58
CA LEU A 36 6.29 -4.27 3.47
C LEU A 36 5.21 -3.26 3.84
N HIS A 37 3.97 -3.49 3.40
CA HIS A 37 2.82 -2.68 3.82
C HIS A 37 2.67 -2.68 5.35
N GLY A 38 2.72 -3.85 5.99
CA GLY A 38 2.64 -3.95 7.46
C GLY A 38 3.73 -3.14 8.18
N TYR A 39 4.98 -3.21 7.69
CA TYR A 39 6.07 -2.38 8.24
C TYR A 39 5.83 -0.88 8.03
N ILE A 40 5.39 -0.49 6.83
CA ILE A 40 5.06 0.90 6.52
C ILE A 40 3.96 1.42 7.46
N ASP A 41 2.93 0.62 7.73
CA ASP A 41 1.80 1.02 8.58
C ASP A 41 2.21 1.19 10.04
N ILE A 42 3.07 0.32 10.56
CA ILE A 42 3.66 0.45 11.90
C ILE A 42 4.47 1.74 12.00
N LEU A 43 5.36 1.99 11.03
CA LEU A 43 6.21 3.18 11.02
C LEU A 43 5.39 4.48 10.89
N LYS A 44 4.34 4.47 10.07
CA LYS A 44 3.41 5.61 9.95
C LYS A 44 2.69 5.89 11.27
N SER A 45 2.22 4.84 11.95
CA SER A 45 1.56 4.97 13.26
C SER A 45 2.47 5.60 14.30
N GLU A 46 3.73 5.16 14.36
CA GLU A 46 4.75 5.74 15.25
C GLU A 46 5.03 7.21 14.91
N LEU A 47 5.16 7.56 13.62
CA LEU A 47 5.36 8.94 13.19
C LEU A 47 4.19 9.86 13.62
N LEU A 48 2.96 9.36 13.53
CA LEU A 48 1.76 10.07 13.97
C LEU A 48 1.76 10.26 15.49
N ALA A 49 2.11 9.22 16.26
CA ALA A 49 2.21 9.29 17.70
C ALA A 49 3.21 10.38 18.15
N ARG A 50 4.42 10.39 17.57
CA ARG A 50 5.45 11.40 17.85
C ARG A 50 5.01 12.82 17.50
N LYS A 51 4.34 12.99 16.36
CA LYS A 51 3.80 14.30 15.97
C LYS A 51 2.79 14.78 17.01
N LYS A 52 1.84 13.92 17.40
CA LYS A 52 0.84 14.25 18.41
C LYS A 52 1.49 14.67 19.73
N GLU A 53 2.45 13.90 20.23
CA GLU A 53 3.19 14.23 21.47
C GLU A 53 3.85 15.61 21.39
N LYS A 54 4.56 15.91 20.30
CA LYS A 54 5.23 17.20 20.10
C LYS A 54 4.24 18.37 20.16
N TYR A 55 3.10 18.27 19.48
CA TYR A 55 2.13 19.36 19.45
C TYR A 55 1.27 19.45 20.72
N THR A 56 1.14 18.38 21.51
CA THR A 56 0.49 18.44 22.83
C THR A 56 1.37 19.01 23.93
N GLY A 57 2.71 18.99 23.76
CA GLY A 57 3.69 19.49 24.73
C GLY A 57 4.05 20.98 24.57
N GLU A 58 3.87 21.56 23.38
CA GLU A 58 4.09 22.98 23.11
C GLU A 58 2.73 23.70 23.07
N GLY A 59 2.41 24.44 24.13
CA GLY A 59 1.08 24.99 24.39
C GLY A 59 0.42 25.70 23.20
N GLY A 60 -0.73 25.16 22.78
CA GLY A 60 -1.90 25.96 22.44
C GLY A 60 -2.02 26.53 21.02
N ALA A 61 -1.44 25.92 19.98
CA ALA A 61 -1.69 26.34 18.60
C ALA A 61 -1.92 25.15 17.66
N LEU A 62 -2.97 24.36 17.91
CA LEU A 62 -3.27 23.14 17.16
C LEU A 62 -4.46 23.22 16.20
N ASP A 63 -5.09 24.38 16.01
CA ASP A 63 -6.31 24.47 15.18
C ASP A 63 -6.09 24.29 13.67
N ASN A 64 -4.84 24.35 13.15
CA ASN A 64 -4.60 24.42 11.70
C ASN A 64 -3.88 23.20 11.08
N ILE A 65 -3.52 22.18 11.85
CA ILE A 65 -2.97 20.94 11.28
C ILE A 65 -3.94 19.82 11.59
N ASP A 66 -4.78 19.48 10.62
CA ASP A 66 -5.68 18.33 10.69
C ASP A 66 -4.82 17.03 10.67
N ILE A 67 -4.39 16.63 11.87
CA ILE A 67 -3.66 15.38 12.12
C ILE A 67 -4.52 14.18 11.68
N GLU A 68 -5.84 14.30 11.71
CA GLU A 68 -6.79 13.27 11.28
C GLU A 68 -6.80 13.10 9.76
N HIS A 69 -6.66 14.20 9.00
CA HIS A 69 -6.47 14.17 7.55
C HIS A 69 -5.12 13.55 7.16
N LEU A 70 -4.03 13.91 7.85
CA LEU A 70 -2.73 13.27 7.62
C LEU A 70 -2.75 11.77 7.95
N SER A 71 -3.45 11.39 9.03
CA SER A 71 -3.66 10.00 9.42
C SER A 71 -4.41 9.22 8.33
N ARG A 72 -5.46 9.80 7.75
CA ARG A 72 -6.23 9.21 6.65
C ARG A 72 -5.40 9.00 5.37
N ILE A 73 -4.67 10.03 4.94
CA ILE A 73 -3.77 9.95 3.77
C ILE A 73 -2.72 8.85 3.96
N LEU A 74 -2.12 8.79 5.16
CA LEU A 74 -1.08 7.81 5.45
C LEU A 74 -1.63 6.39 5.64
N ALA A 75 -2.83 6.23 6.21
CA ALA A 75 -3.49 4.93 6.36
C ALA A 75 -3.99 4.33 5.03
N GLY A 76 -3.79 5.01 3.90
CA GLY A 76 -4.27 4.55 2.58
C GLY A 76 -5.79 4.59 2.43
N LYS A 77 -6.52 5.14 3.40
CA LYS A 77 -7.94 5.44 3.29
C LYS A 77 -8.11 6.81 2.66
N GLY A 78 -7.96 6.85 1.33
CA GLY A 78 -8.52 7.83 0.39
C GLY A 78 -8.33 9.33 0.70
N LEU A 79 -7.98 10.10 -0.32
CA LEU A 79 -8.38 11.51 -0.33
C LEU A 79 -9.88 11.60 0.06
N PRO A 80 -10.32 12.63 0.80
CA PRO A 80 -11.73 12.95 0.82
C PRO A 80 -12.19 13.11 -0.63
N GLU A 81 -13.23 12.38 -1.02
CA GLU A 81 -14.00 12.63 -2.24
C GLU A 81 -14.55 14.05 -2.10
N ASP A 82 -13.84 15.03 -2.64
CA ASP A 82 -14.30 16.41 -2.67
C ASP A 82 -15.45 16.50 -3.67
N GLY A 83 -16.68 16.62 -3.17
CA GLY A 83 -17.80 17.19 -3.93
C GLY A 83 -18.66 16.25 -4.79
N ALA A 84 -19.24 15.18 -4.23
CA ALA A 84 -20.48 14.63 -4.77
C ALA A 84 -21.70 15.43 -4.26
N GLU A 85 -21.76 16.71 -4.62
CA GLU A 85 -23.00 17.51 -4.60
C GLU A 85 -23.07 18.32 -5.90
N SER A 86 -23.76 17.78 -6.91
CA SER A 86 -24.75 18.43 -7.79
C SER A 86 -25.21 17.47 -8.87
#